data_AF-A0AAW6VAB7-F1
#
_entry.id   AF-A0AAW6VAB7-F1
#
_cell.length_a   1.000
_cell.length_b   1.000
_cell.length_c   1.000
_cell.angle_alpha   90.00
_cell.angle_beta   90.00
_cell.angle_gamma   90.00
#
_symmetry.space_group_name_H-M   'P 1'
#
loop_
_entity.id
_entity.type
_entity.pdbx_description
1 polymer ?
#
loop_
_entity_poly.entity_id
_entity_poly.type
_entity_poly.pdbx_seq_one_letter_code
_entity_poly.pdbx_strand_id
1 'polypeptide(L)'
;MIKHKTFIDELKSKVKVLSQGEAVILLDEINRREGFQATIDFVSDNLPALRDNFINNTINLNGCRNINTVLVNELIAHFQNIYLKSFITLTNVKTTKKRI
;
A
#
# COMPACT_ATOMS: atom_id res chain seq x y z
N MET A 1 13.26 10.09 28.48
CA MET A 1 13.66 9.79 27.09
C MET A 1 12.83 10.64 26.15
N ILE A 2 13.45 11.60 25.47
CA ILE A 2 12.79 12.34 24.40
C ILE A 2 12.73 11.38 23.20
N LYS A 3 11.55 10.84 22.88
CA LYS A 3 11.37 10.10 21.63
C LYS A 3 11.52 11.11 20.49
N HIS A 4 12.64 11.07 19.78
CA HIS A 4 12.74 11.74 18.49
C HIS A 4 11.62 11.21 17.60
N LYS A 5 10.75 12.09 17.11
CA LYS A 5 9.74 11.71 16.11
C LYS A 5 10.48 11.20 14.88
N THR A 6 10.12 10.01 14.42
CA THR A 6 10.63 9.52 13.15
C THR A 6 10.02 10.34 12.02
N PHE A 7 10.70 10.40 10.86
CA PHE A 7 10.18 11.05 9.66
C PHE A 7 8.76 10.54 9.34
N ILE A 8 8.56 9.23 9.44
CA ILE A 8 7.26 8.57 9.33
C ILE A 8 6.23 9.12 10.34
N ASP A 9 6.60 9.34 11.61
CA ASP A 9 5.67 9.88 12.61
C ASP A 9 5.25 11.33 12.34
N GLU A 10 6.13 12.14 11.75
CA GLU A 10 5.79 13.50 11.31
C GLU A 10 4.82 13.46 10.12
N LEU A 11 5.05 12.53 9.20
CA LEU A 11 4.20 12.34 8.02
C LEU A 11 2.82 11.78 8.35
N LYS A 12 2.74 10.80 9.26
CA LYS A 12 1.48 10.24 9.77
C LYS A 12 0.47 11.32 10.19
N SER A 13 0.95 12.40 10.80
CA SER A 13 0.08 13.49 11.26
C SER A 13 -0.54 14.32 10.13
N LYS A 14 0.06 14.32 8.93
CA LYS A 14 -0.36 15.12 7.77
C LYS A 14 -1.24 14.35 6.78
N VAL A 15 -1.24 13.03 6.87
CA VAL A 15 -1.83 12.12 5.87
C VAL A 15 -3.36 12.16 5.80
N LYS A 16 -4.06 12.54 6.88
CA LYS A 16 -5.53 12.53 6.93
C LYS A 16 -6.23 13.48 5.94
N VAL A 17 -5.48 14.36 5.27
CA VAL A 17 -6.02 15.44 4.42
C VAL A 17 -5.42 15.45 3.01
N LEU A 18 -4.57 14.49 2.66
CA LEU A 18 -3.87 14.49 1.38
C LEU A 18 -4.76 13.96 0.24
N SER A 19 -4.69 14.60 -0.92
CA SER A 19 -5.17 14.02 -2.18
C SER A 19 -4.36 12.77 -2.53
N GLN A 20 -4.90 11.91 -3.40
CA GLN A 20 -4.22 10.67 -3.82
C GLN A 20 -2.86 10.97 -4.47
N GLY A 21 -2.76 12.03 -5.27
CA GLY A 21 -1.51 12.45 -5.88
C GLY A 21 -0.46 12.93 -4.89
N GLU A 22 -0.86 13.71 -3.87
CA GLU A 22 0.03 14.13 -2.79
C GLU A 22 0.50 12.95 -1.93
N ALA A 23 -0.40 12.00 -1.67
CA ALA A 23 -0.05 10.78 -0.97
C ALA A 23 1.00 9.98 -1.76
N VAL A 24 0.86 9.86 -3.08
CA VAL A 24 1.85 9.15 -3.92
C VAL A 24 3.21 9.85 -3.95
N ILE A 25 3.26 11.18 -3.98
CA ILE A 25 4.52 11.92 -3.86
C ILE A 25 5.20 11.62 -2.52
N LEU A 26 4.42 11.54 -1.45
CA LEU A 26 4.92 11.19 -0.13
C LEU A 26 5.47 9.76 -0.08
N LEU A 27 4.78 8.81 -0.71
CA LEU A 27 5.25 7.43 -0.82
C LEU A 27 6.56 7.33 -1.60
N ASP A 28 6.76 8.15 -2.63
CA ASP A 28 8.04 8.21 -3.35
C ASP A 28 9.17 8.71 -2.43
N GLU A 29 8.90 9.69 -1.58
CA GLU A 29 9.88 10.16 -0.60
C GLU A 29 10.22 9.09 0.45
N ILE A 30 9.20 8.39 0.98
CA ILE A 30 9.41 7.27 1.91
C ILE A 30 10.22 6.16 1.23
N ASN A 31 9.86 5.79 0.00
CA ASN A 31 10.54 4.74 -0.75
C ASN A 31 12.02 5.07 -0.98
N ARG A 32 12.35 6.33 -1.28
CA ARG A 32 13.74 6.77 -1.45
C ARG A 32 14.57 6.75 -0.16
N ARG A 33 13.94 7.01 0.99
CA ARG A 33 14.64 7.14 2.29
C ARG A 33 14.69 5.83 3.08
N GLU A 34 13.60 5.08 3.09
CA GLU A 34 13.38 3.94 3.97
C GLU A 34 13.08 2.64 3.18
N GLY A 35 12.90 2.75 1.86
CA GLY A 35 12.73 1.61 0.96
C GLY A 35 11.28 1.17 0.75
N PHE A 36 11.13 0.19 -0.13
CA PHE A 36 9.82 -0.27 -0.61
C PHE A 36 9.00 -0.95 0.50
N GLN A 37 9.63 -1.74 1.37
CA GLN A 37 8.93 -2.40 2.48
C GLN A 37 8.35 -1.37 3.46
N ALA A 38 9.13 -0.34 3.83
CA ALA A 38 8.63 0.73 4.69
C ALA A 38 7.45 1.49 4.04
N THR A 39 7.45 1.61 2.72
CA THR A 39 6.36 2.22 1.95
C THR A 39 5.09 1.37 2.01
N ILE A 40 5.20 0.04 1.86
CA ILE A 40 4.08 -0.90 2.00
C ILE A 40 3.49 -0.85 3.40
N ASP A 41 4.35 -0.90 4.42
CA ASP A 41 3.96 -0.89 5.83
C ASP A 41 3.24 0.43 6.14
N PHE A 42 3.78 1.55 5.66
CA PHE A 42 3.16 2.86 5.82
C PHE A 42 1.77 2.93 5.19
N VAL A 43 1.60 2.42 3.96
CA VAL A 43 0.30 2.39 3.29
C VAL A 43 -0.69 1.52 4.05
N SER A 44 -0.26 0.33 4.48
CA SER A 44 -1.11 -0.64 5.17
C SER A 44 -1.61 -0.14 6.51
N ASP A 45 -0.74 0.53 7.27
CA ASP A 45 -1.03 0.98 8.63
C ASP A 45 -1.77 2.33 8.67
N ASN A 46 -1.48 3.23 7.71
CA ASN A 46 -1.88 4.64 7.82
C ASN A 46 -2.83 5.09 6.70
N LEU A 47 -2.90 4.35 5.59
CA LEU A 47 -3.63 4.74 4.38
C LEU A 47 -4.51 3.60 3.85
N PRO A 48 -5.44 3.04 4.65
CA PRO A 48 -6.27 1.91 4.22
C PRO A 48 -7.12 2.25 2.99
N ALA A 49 -7.65 3.47 2.89
CA ALA A 49 -8.37 3.90 1.70
C ALA A 49 -7.49 3.95 0.43
N LEU A 50 -6.22 4.35 0.56
CA LEU A 50 -5.29 4.34 -0.57
C LEU A 50 -4.90 2.91 -0.97
N ARG A 51 -4.71 2.03 0.03
CA ARG A 51 -4.53 0.59 -0.20
C ARG A 51 -5.68 0.00 -1.03
N ASP A 52 -6.91 0.31 -0.66
CA ASP A 52 -8.08 -0.17 -1.39
C ASP A 52 -8.13 0.39 -2.81
N ASN A 53 -7.69 1.64 -3.02
CA ASN A 53 -7.54 2.20 -4.37
C ASN A 53 -6.45 1.48 -5.19
N PHE A 54 -5.34 1.07 -4.58
CA PHE A 54 -4.31 0.26 -5.25
C PHE A 54 -4.87 -1.12 -5.64
N ILE A 55 -5.62 -1.79 -4.75
CA ILE A 55 -6.25 -3.08 -5.03
C ILE A 55 -7.22 -2.97 -6.21
N ASN A 56 -8.10 -1.97 -6.18
CA ASN A 56 -9.14 -1.79 -7.20
C ASN A 56 -8.65 -1.09 -8.47
N ASN A 57 -7.37 -0.69 -8.53
CA ASN A 57 -6.80 0.11 -9.62
C ASN A 57 -7.60 1.41 -9.90
N THR A 58 -8.02 2.10 -8.83
CA THR A 58 -8.81 3.34 -8.88
C THR A 58 -8.03 4.58 -8.46
N ILE A 59 -6.69 4.49 -8.47
CA ILE A 59 -5.82 5.62 -8.14
C ILE A 59 -5.95 6.70 -9.22
N ASN A 60 -6.47 7.87 -8.83
CA ASN A 60 -6.59 9.05 -9.67
C ASN A 60 -5.37 9.96 -9.49
N LEU A 61 -4.56 10.03 -10.54
CA LEU A 61 -3.33 10.80 -10.60
C LEU A 61 -3.47 12.10 -11.43
N ASN A 62 -4.68 12.41 -11.88
CA ASN A 62 -4.91 13.53 -12.79
C ASN A 62 -4.47 14.86 -12.15
N GLY A 63 -3.61 15.60 -12.85
CA GLY A 63 -3.10 16.90 -12.42
C GLY A 63 -1.75 16.89 -11.69
N CYS A 64 -1.18 15.72 -11.40
CA CYS A 64 0.09 15.62 -10.69
C CYS A 64 1.27 15.39 -11.64
N ARG A 65 2.11 16.42 -11.83
CA ARG A 65 3.19 16.44 -12.83
C ARG A 65 4.47 15.66 -12.46
N ASN A 66 4.63 15.23 -11.20
CA ASN A 66 5.87 14.63 -10.69
C ASN A 66 5.65 13.27 -9.99
N ILE A 67 4.70 12.47 -10.48
CA ILE A 67 4.44 11.16 -9.88
C ILE A 67 5.45 10.14 -10.37
N ASN A 68 6.01 9.39 -9.42
CA ASN A 68 6.70 8.14 -9.72
C ASN A 68 5.69 7.05 -10.09
N THR A 69 5.38 6.95 -11.37
CA THR A 69 4.42 5.96 -11.91
C THR A 69 4.91 4.52 -11.76
N VAL A 70 6.23 4.31 -11.73
CA VAL A 70 6.83 2.98 -11.49
C VAL A 70 6.47 2.52 -10.09
N LEU A 71 6.70 3.35 -9.07
CA LEU A 71 6.33 3.04 -7.68
C LEU A 71 4.82 2.76 -7.53
N VAL A 72 3.97 3.56 -8.20
CA VAL A 72 2.52 3.32 -8.19
C VAL A 72 2.18 1.94 -8.75
N ASN A 73 2.75 1.57 -9.89
CA ASN A 73 2.50 0.27 -10.51
C ASN A 73 3.01 -0.89 -9.65
N GLU A 74 4.16 -0.71 -8.99
CA GLU A 74 4.71 -1.69 -8.04
C GLU A 74 3.79 -1.88 -6.82
N LEU A 75 3.25 -0.78 -6.27
CA LEU A 75 2.30 -0.83 -5.16
C LEU A 75 0.97 -1.48 -5.57
N ILE A 76 0.45 -1.17 -6.76
CA ILE A 76 -0.75 -1.83 -7.32
C ILE A 76 -0.50 -3.33 -7.41
N ALA A 77 0.57 -3.75 -8.07
CA ALA A 77 0.90 -5.16 -8.24
C ALA A 77 1.07 -5.88 -6.91
N HIS A 78 1.74 -5.25 -5.94
CA HIS A 78 1.94 -5.80 -4.60
C HIS A 78 0.61 -6.04 -3.88
N PHE A 79 -0.23 -5.02 -3.75
CA PHE A 79 -1.48 -5.12 -3.00
C PHE A 79 -2.51 -6.01 -3.68
N GLN A 80 -2.58 -6.01 -5.02
CA GLN A 80 -3.41 -6.96 -5.76
C GLN A 80 -2.95 -8.41 -5.55
N ASN A 81 -1.64 -8.67 -5.56
CA ASN A 81 -1.09 -10.01 -5.32
C ASN A 81 -1.45 -10.52 -3.91
N ILE A 82 -1.27 -9.68 -2.89
CA ILE A 82 -1.67 -10.02 -1.51
C ILE A 82 -3.16 -10.31 -1.43
N TYR A 83 -3.99 -9.43 -2.00
CA TYR A 83 -5.44 -9.59 -2.01
C TYR A 83 -5.85 -10.91 -2.68
N LEU A 84 -5.32 -11.21 -3.87
CA LEU A 84 -5.61 -12.44 -4.60
C LEU A 84 -5.16 -13.69 -3.83
N LYS A 85 -3.97 -13.67 -3.22
CA LYS A 85 -3.47 -14.79 -2.41
C LYS A 85 -4.36 -15.12 -1.22
N SER A 86 -5.07 -14.13 -0.66
CA SER A 86 -6.01 -14.36 0.45
C SER A 86 -7.18 -15.28 0.09
N PHE A 87 -7.52 -15.41 -1.21
CA PHE A 87 -8.55 -16.32 -1.69
C PHE A 87 -8.03 -17.75 -1.94
N ILE A 88 -6.73 -17.91 -2.18
CA ILE A 88 -6.13 -19.21 -2.54
C ILE A 88 -5.99 -20.11 -1.31
N THR A 89 -5.78 -19.55 -0.12
CA THR A 89 -5.66 -20.30 1.15
C THR A 89 -6.96 -20.96 1.60
N LEU A 90 -8.13 -20.60 1.05
CA LEU A 90 -9.42 -21.16 1.42
C LEU A 90 -9.78 -22.49 0.72
N THR A 91 -9.03 -22.92 -0.31
CA THR A 91 -9.50 -23.99 -1.22
C THR A 91 -8.95 -25.40 -0.93
N ASN A 92 -8.06 -25.57 0.07
CA ASN A 92 -7.36 -26.85 0.31
C ASN A 92 -7.84 -27.69 1.51
N VAL A 93 -9.08 -27.50 1.96
CA VAL A 93 -9.76 -28.49 2.83
C VAL A 93 -10.84 -29.23 2.03
N LYS A 94 -10.50 -29.74 0.85
CA LYS A 94 -11.27 -30.83 0.26
C LYS A 94 -10.90 -32.09 1.01
N THR A 95 -11.70 -32.43 2.02
CA THR A 95 -11.70 -33.78 2.62
C THR A 95 -11.87 -34.79 1.49
N THR A 96 -10.81 -35.52 1.16
CA THR A 96 -10.85 -36.67 0.28
C THR A 96 -11.77 -37.70 0.93
N LYS A 97 -13.08 -37.67 0.61
CA LYS A 97 -13.96 -38.78 0.93
C LYS A 97 -13.49 -39.96 0.09
N LYS A 98 -12.86 -40.95 0.75
CA LYS A 98 -12.64 -42.28 0.18
C LYS A 98 -13.98 -42.76 -0.37
N ARG A 99 -14.03 -43.07 -1.67
CA ARG A 99 -15.12 -43.88 -2.23
C ARG A 99 -15.00 -45.25 -1.54
N ILE A 100 -15.99 -45.58 -0.72
CA ILE A 100 -16.26 -46.94 -0.24
C ILE A 100 -17.17 -47.57 -1.28
#